data_AF-A0A0D2GAK6-F1
#
_entry.id   AF-A0A0D2GAK6-F1
#
_cell.length_a   1.000
_cell.length_b   1.000
_cell.length_c   1.000
_cell.angle_alpha   90.00
_cell.angle_beta   90.00
_cell.angle_gamma   90.00
#
_symmetry.space_group_name_H-M   'P 1'
#
loop_
_entity.id
_entity.type
_entity.pdbx_description
1 polymer ?
#
loop_
_entity_poly.entity_id
_entity_poly.type
_entity_poly.pdbx_seq_one_letter_code
_entity_poly.pdbx_strand_id
1 'polypeptide(L)'
;MIEVRKYQLPPTELIPNSPRPLLHYPGILLSSPSITTAAYDAFSDNGWRVQWIFRYGSTQASHYHSATHECMAVLSGTATIRFGVADTVPDPDENTHGSGKEDGGIELQASAGDVFVIPAGVAHKTFDAQPAAEFKLLTPGDGHNIPAKDVRSALEKLQLDGFTMIGAYPEGGAWDFAEGGESAGHYEDVWNVAAPEKDPVLAKAEEGLCGQWK
;
A
#
# COMPACT_ATOMS: atom_id res chain seq x y z
N MET A 1 18.46 1.89 15.07
CA MET A 1 18.30 0.67 14.27
C MET A 1 17.03 0.83 13.47
N ILE A 2 17.01 0.31 12.24
CA ILE A 2 15.80 0.31 11.42
C ILE A 2 14.85 -0.74 12.00
N GLU A 3 13.62 -0.36 12.30
CA GLU A 3 12.59 -1.30 12.75
C GLU A 3 11.83 -1.81 11.53
N VAL A 4 11.77 -3.13 11.38
CA VAL A 4 10.94 -3.80 10.37
C VAL A 4 9.98 -4.74 11.08
N ARG A 5 8.69 -4.49 10.91
CA ARG A 5 7.62 -5.37 11.38
C ARG A 5 7.12 -6.21 10.21
N LYS A 6 6.76 -7.46 10.50
CA LYS A 6 6.25 -8.41 9.52
C LYS A 6 4.99 -9.09 10.00
N TYR A 7 4.04 -9.27 9.08
CA TYR A 7 2.74 -9.83 9.38
C TYR A 7 2.41 -10.92 8.36
N GLN A 8 2.28 -12.15 8.85
CA GLN A 8 1.80 -13.26 8.06
C GLN A 8 0.27 -13.25 8.08
N LEU A 9 -0.34 -13.21 6.90
CA LEU A 9 -1.79 -13.21 6.74
C LEU A 9 -2.17 -14.51 6.02
N PRO A 10 -2.98 -15.40 6.60
CA PRO A 10 -3.46 -16.58 5.90
C PRO A 10 -4.48 -16.20 4.83
N PRO A 11 -4.61 -16.96 3.73
CA PRO A 11 -5.72 -16.80 2.79
C PRO A 11 -7.08 -16.89 3.49
N THR A 12 -8.04 -16.14 2.98
CA THR A 12 -9.46 -16.22 3.37
C THR A 12 -10.29 -16.82 2.22
N GLU A 13 -11.61 -16.86 2.37
CA GLU A 13 -12.49 -17.37 1.31
C GLU A 13 -12.45 -16.46 0.08
N LEU A 14 -12.30 -15.15 0.27
CA LEU A 14 -12.34 -14.15 -0.81
C LEU A 14 -10.98 -13.54 -1.15
N ILE A 15 -10.01 -13.58 -0.24
CA ILE A 15 -8.71 -12.92 -0.40
C ILE A 15 -7.56 -13.94 -0.49
N PRO A 16 -6.70 -13.86 -1.52
CA PRO A 16 -5.58 -14.77 -1.69
C PRO A 16 -4.55 -14.73 -0.57
N ASN A 17 -4.27 -13.54 0.00
CA ASN A 17 -3.19 -13.25 0.95
C ASN A 17 -1.89 -14.04 0.67
N SER A 18 -0.94 -13.39 -0.01
CA SER A 18 0.35 -14.03 -0.31
C SER A 18 0.97 -14.74 0.89
N PRO A 19 1.61 -15.91 0.68
CA PRO A 19 2.47 -16.52 1.69
C PRO A 19 3.66 -15.63 2.11
N ARG A 20 3.99 -14.59 1.34
CA ARG A 20 4.98 -13.59 1.75
C ARG A 20 4.39 -12.66 2.82
N PRO A 21 5.14 -12.26 3.85
CA PRO A 21 4.61 -11.38 4.88
C PRO A 21 4.44 -9.94 4.35
N LEU A 22 3.37 -9.27 4.80
CA LEU A 22 3.27 -7.81 4.75
C LEU A 22 4.40 -7.23 5.60
N LEU A 23 5.12 -6.23 5.07
CA LEU A 23 6.17 -5.53 5.80
C LEU A 23 5.73 -4.10 6.13
N HIS A 24 6.01 -3.66 7.35
CA HIS A 24 5.77 -2.29 7.83
C HIS A 24 7.08 -1.73 8.37
N TYR A 25 7.46 -0.55 7.90
CA TYR A 25 8.64 0.20 8.33
C TYR A 25 8.18 1.47 9.04
N PRO A 26 8.03 1.44 10.37
CA PRO A 26 7.50 2.58 11.12
C PRO A 26 8.44 3.79 11.03
N GLY A 27 7.91 4.93 10.58
CA GLY A 27 8.59 6.22 10.57
C GLY A 27 9.91 6.27 9.81
N ILE A 28 10.19 5.32 8.90
CA ILE A 28 11.49 5.19 8.23
C ILE A 28 11.87 6.44 7.44
N LEU A 29 10.88 7.18 6.93
CA LEU A 29 11.09 8.39 6.14
C LEU A 29 11.10 9.69 6.98
N LEU A 30 10.82 9.64 8.29
CA LEU A 30 10.67 10.84 9.14
C LEU A 30 11.93 11.69 9.27
N SER A 31 13.11 11.10 9.09
CA SER A 31 14.38 11.83 9.17
C SER A 31 14.68 12.67 7.92
N SER A 32 13.87 12.54 6.86
CA SER A 32 14.06 13.25 5.61
C SER A 32 13.46 14.65 5.66
N PRO A 33 14.09 15.66 5.03
CA PRO A 33 13.54 17.02 4.96
C PRO A 33 12.16 17.09 4.29
N SER A 34 11.90 16.21 3.34
CA SER A 34 10.61 16.03 2.67
C SER A 34 10.36 14.54 2.48
N ILE A 35 9.31 14.03 3.13
CA ILE A 35 8.90 12.62 3.04
C ILE A 35 8.52 12.29 1.60
N THR A 36 7.85 13.21 0.90
CA THR A 36 7.40 13.01 -0.49
C THR A 36 8.54 12.73 -1.45
N THR A 37 9.58 13.58 -1.45
CA THR A 37 10.72 13.37 -2.34
C THR A 37 11.57 12.19 -1.88
N ALA A 38 11.68 11.95 -0.57
CA ALA A 38 12.42 10.80 -0.05
C ALA A 38 11.77 9.46 -0.46
N ALA A 39 10.44 9.36 -0.38
CA ALA A 39 9.69 8.20 -0.87
C ALA A 39 9.90 8.02 -2.38
N TYR A 40 9.70 9.08 -3.17
CA TYR A 40 9.89 9.01 -4.62
C TYR A 40 11.30 8.57 -5.03
N ASP A 41 12.33 9.18 -4.42
CA ASP A 41 13.74 8.88 -4.73
C ASP A 41 14.06 7.43 -4.36
N ALA A 42 13.71 7.00 -3.13
CA ALA A 42 13.94 5.63 -2.68
C ALA A 42 13.28 4.59 -3.61
N PHE A 43 12.00 4.79 -3.93
CA PHE A 43 11.25 3.88 -4.78
C PHE A 43 11.85 3.81 -6.19
N SER A 44 12.09 4.97 -6.80
CA SER A 44 12.60 5.06 -8.18
C SER A 44 14.00 4.45 -8.31
N ASP A 45 14.90 4.70 -7.37
CA ASP A 45 16.27 4.16 -7.37
C ASP A 45 16.30 2.62 -7.21
N ASN A 46 15.23 2.04 -6.68
CA ASN A 46 15.07 0.62 -6.43
C ASN A 46 14.16 -0.09 -7.44
N GLY A 47 13.77 0.56 -8.54
CA GLY A 47 12.94 -0.07 -9.59
C GLY A 47 11.46 -0.16 -9.24
N TRP A 48 10.97 0.75 -8.39
CA TRP A 48 9.56 0.91 -8.07
C TRP A 48 9.05 2.23 -8.64
N ARG A 49 8.08 2.14 -9.56
CA ARG A 49 7.51 3.30 -10.23
C ARG A 49 6.39 3.89 -9.40
N VAL A 50 6.56 5.14 -8.97
CA VAL A 50 5.47 5.93 -8.38
C VAL A 50 4.38 6.18 -9.42
N GLN A 51 3.12 5.91 -9.05
CA GLN A 51 1.98 6.08 -9.95
C GLN A 51 0.97 7.13 -9.45
N TRP A 52 0.90 7.38 -8.14
CA TRP A 52 -0.10 8.27 -7.57
C TRP A 52 0.29 8.86 -6.22
N ILE A 53 -0.35 9.98 -5.87
CA ILE A 53 -0.56 10.42 -4.49
C ILE A 53 -2.06 10.59 -4.27
N PHE A 54 -2.63 9.85 -3.33
CA PHE A 54 -4.04 9.98 -2.92
C PHE A 54 -4.13 10.63 -1.53
N ARG A 55 -5.16 11.45 -1.35
CA ARG A 55 -5.71 11.80 -0.03
C ARG A 55 -6.87 10.84 0.26
N TYR A 56 -6.91 10.25 1.44
CA TYR A 56 -7.96 9.32 1.84
C TYR A 56 -9.04 10.01 2.67
N GLY A 57 -10.26 9.46 2.60
CA GLY A 57 -11.40 9.89 3.40
C GLY A 57 -11.70 8.96 4.57
N SER A 58 -12.94 8.97 5.03
CA SER A 58 -13.38 8.17 6.19
C SER A 58 -13.30 6.66 5.96
N THR A 59 -13.47 6.20 4.72
CA THR A 59 -13.37 4.78 4.36
C THR A 59 -13.17 4.59 2.84
N GLN A 60 -12.86 3.36 2.44
CA GLN A 60 -12.81 2.86 1.05
C GLN A 60 -13.21 1.38 1.01
N ALA A 61 -13.42 0.82 -0.19
CA ALA A 61 -13.58 -0.63 -0.32
C ALA A 61 -12.25 -1.36 -0.03
N SER A 62 -12.34 -2.51 0.65
CA SER A 62 -11.21 -3.43 0.73
C SER A 62 -10.91 -4.01 -0.64
N HIS A 63 -9.64 -4.03 -1.02
CA HIS A 63 -9.21 -4.54 -2.31
C HIS A 63 -7.79 -5.10 -2.25
N TYR A 64 -7.41 -5.89 -3.25
CA TYR A 64 -6.06 -6.40 -3.47
C TYR A 64 -5.64 -6.24 -4.93
N HIS A 65 -4.33 -6.31 -5.15
CA HIS A 65 -3.72 -6.39 -6.47
C HIS A 65 -3.27 -7.83 -6.74
N SER A 66 -3.82 -8.48 -7.75
CA SER A 66 -3.57 -9.89 -8.07
C SER A 66 -2.27 -10.11 -8.85
N ALA A 67 -1.86 -9.10 -9.64
CA ALA A 67 -0.77 -9.24 -10.62
C ALA A 67 0.51 -8.46 -10.27
N THR A 68 0.53 -7.72 -9.16
CA THR A 68 1.70 -6.93 -8.75
C THR A 68 1.79 -6.72 -7.26
N HIS A 69 3.01 -6.48 -6.78
CA HIS A 69 3.27 -6.02 -5.43
C HIS A 69 3.09 -4.51 -5.34
N GLU A 70 2.81 -4.01 -4.15
CA GLU A 70 2.63 -2.58 -3.92
C GLU A 70 3.51 -2.09 -2.78
N CYS A 71 3.99 -0.87 -2.92
CA CYS A 71 4.60 -0.12 -1.84
C CYS A 71 3.82 1.16 -1.63
N MET A 72 3.38 1.41 -0.40
CA MET A 72 2.77 2.66 0.00
C MET A 72 3.58 3.35 1.08
N ALA A 73 3.77 4.67 0.98
CA ALA A 73 4.31 5.47 2.08
C ALA A 73 3.31 6.54 2.53
N VAL A 74 3.19 6.73 3.83
CA VAL A 74 2.36 7.79 4.41
C VAL A 74 3.11 9.10 4.36
N LEU A 75 2.55 10.11 3.71
CA LEU A 75 3.17 11.43 3.57
C LEU A 75 2.68 12.43 4.62
N SER A 76 1.39 12.35 5.00
CA SER A 76 0.78 13.24 5.99
C SER A 76 -0.37 12.56 6.72
N GLY A 77 -0.73 13.09 7.89
CA GLY A 77 -1.88 12.63 8.67
C GLY A 77 -1.68 11.27 9.34
N THR A 78 -2.79 10.69 9.79
CA THR A 78 -2.87 9.33 10.35
C THR A 78 -4.13 8.62 9.85
N ALA A 79 -4.13 7.30 9.83
CA ALA A 79 -5.32 6.49 9.53
C ALA A 79 -5.20 5.09 10.12
N THR A 80 -6.29 4.32 10.09
CA THR A 80 -6.24 2.87 10.30
C THR A 80 -6.19 2.18 8.95
N ILE A 81 -5.26 1.24 8.77
CA ILE A 81 -5.23 0.36 7.61
C ILE A 81 -5.51 -1.06 8.06
N ARG A 82 -6.60 -1.64 7.54
CA ARG A 82 -6.91 -3.06 7.70
C ARG A 82 -6.26 -3.84 6.57
N PHE A 83 -5.66 -4.97 6.89
CA PHE A 83 -5.06 -5.87 5.91
C PHE A 83 -5.65 -7.28 6.02
N GLY A 84 -5.76 -7.94 4.87
CA GLY A 84 -5.94 -9.38 4.75
C GLY A 84 -7.38 -9.89 4.65
N VAL A 85 -8.39 -9.02 4.57
CA VAL A 85 -9.80 -9.44 4.57
C VAL A 85 -10.64 -8.61 3.61
N ALA A 86 -11.63 -9.24 2.96
CA ALA A 86 -12.62 -8.55 2.14
C ALA A 86 -13.71 -7.89 2.98
N ASP A 87 -14.38 -6.89 2.40
CA ASP A 87 -15.68 -6.44 2.87
C ASP A 87 -16.75 -7.49 2.46
N THR A 88 -17.68 -7.86 3.34
CA THR A 88 -18.71 -8.88 3.08
C THR A 88 -20.11 -8.29 2.89
N VAL A 89 -20.26 -6.98 3.10
CA VAL A 89 -21.51 -6.24 2.89
C VAL A 89 -21.21 -4.89 2.19
N PRO A 90 -22.15 -4.37 1.39
CA PRO A 90 -21.95 -3.12 0.65
C PRO A 90 -22.04 -1.86 1.53
N ASP A 91 -22.61 -1.97 2.74
CA ASP A 91 -22.76 -0.82 3.62
C ASP A 91 -21.39 -0.40 4.21
N PRO A 92 -20.94 0.84 3.95
CA PRO A 92 -19.61 1.28 4.35
C PRO A 92 -19.42 1.34 5.87
N ASP A 93 -20.46 1.65 6.64
CA ASP A 93 -20.33 1.72 8.09
C ASP A 93 -20.23 0.31 8.69
N GLU A 94 -21.04 -0.64 8.20
CA GLU A 94 -21.01 -2.04 8.65
C GLU A 94 -19.74 -2.78 8.22
N ASN A 95 -19.22 -2.51 7.01
CA ASN A 95 -17.97 -3.14 6.56
C ASN A 95 -16.71 -2.48 7.13
N THR A 96 -16.80 -1.21 7.55
CA THR A 96 -15.67 -0.48 8.15
C THR A 96 -15.62 -0.68 9.65
N HIS A 97 -16.72 -0.49 10.36
CA HIS A 97 -16.73 -0.50 11.84
C HIS A 97 -17.56 -1.65 12.43
N GLY A 98 -18.41 -2.29 11.63
CA GLY A 98 -19.23 -3.42 12.03
C GLY A 98 -18.59 -4.78 11.76
N SER A 99 -19.46 -5.76 11.50
CA SER A 99 -19.17 -7.17 11.25
C SER A 99 -19.09 -7.53 9.76
N GLY A 100 -19.23 -6.54 8.87
CA GLY A 100 -19.26 -6.70 7.43
C GLY A 100 -17.91 -6.96 6.76
N LYS A 101 -17.08 -7.84 7.34
CA LYS A 101 -15.74 -8.20 6.86
C LYS A 101 -15.43 -9.67 7.15
N GLU A 102 -14.49 -10.26 6.42
CA GLU A 102 -13.97 -11.58 6.77
C GLU A 102 -13.16 -11.54 8.08
N ASP A 103 -12.99 -12.72 8.70
CA ASP A 103 -12.12 -12.91 9.87
C ASP A 103 -10.66 -13.13 9.48
N GLY A 104 -9.73 -12.90 10.40
CA GLY A 104 -8.30 -13.22 10.26
C GLY A 104 -7.40 -12.09 9.78
N GLY A 105 -7.98 -10.93 9.46
CA GLY A 105 -7.24 -9.71 9.13
C GLY A 105 -6.61 -9.03 10.35
N ILE A 106 -5.79 -8.02 10.09
CA ILE A 106 -5.18 -7.16 11.11
C ILE A 106 -5.46 -5.70 10.83
N GLU A 107 -5.43 -4.86 11.87
CA GLU A 107 -5.55 -3.41 11.74
C GLU A 107 -4.30 -2.74 12.30
N LEU A 108 -3.69 -1.85 11.51
CA LEU A 108 -2.49 -1.12 11.87
C LEU A 108 -2.78 0.39 11.85
N GLN A 109 -2.27 1.10 12.85
CA GLN A 109 -2.23 2.57 12.82
C GLN A 109 -1.11 3.02 11.91
N ALA A 110 -1.45 3.80 10.89
CA ALA A 110 -0.52 4.37 9.93
C ALA A 110 -0.30 5.85 10.27
N SER A 111 0.95 6.28 10.26
CA SER A 111 1.35 7.68 10.52
C SER A 111 2.38 8.15 9.51
N ALA A 112 2.49 9.46 9.32
CA ALA A 112 3.46 10.06 8.41
C ALA A 112 4.87 9.46 8.59
N GLY A 113 5.48 9.10 7.46
CA GLY A 113 6.81 8.49 7.38
C GLY A 113 6.83 6.96 7.44
N ASP A 114 5.70 6.30 7.72
CA ASP A 114 5.56 4.85 7.61
C ASP A 114 5.61 4.40 6.15
N VAL A 115 6.16 3.20 5.93
CA VAL A 115 6.14 2.52 4.63
C VAL A 115 5.56 1.12 4.82
N PHE A 116 4.71 0.71 3.88
CA PHE A 116 4.13 -0.63 3.79
C PHE A 116 4.54 -1.27 2.48
N VAL A 117 5.11 -2.47 2.54
CA VAL A 117 5.43 -3.29 1.36
C VAL A 117 4.47 -4.48 1.35
N ILE A 118 3.57 -4.46 0.38
CA ILE A 118 2.36 -5.26 0.30
C ILE A 118 2.55 -6.33 -0.78
N PRO A 119 2.60 -7.62 -0.40
CA PRO A 119 2.59 -8.72 -1.35
C PRO A 119 1.33 -8.74 -2.22
N ALA A 120 1.44 -9.31 -3.42
CA ALA A 120 0.30 -9.47 -4.32
C ALA A 120 -0.75 -10.35 -3.63
N GLY A 121 -2.03 -9.99 -3.75
CA GLY A 121 -3.13 -10.71 -3.10
C GLY A 121 -3.37 -10.34 -1.64
N VAL A 122 -2.56 -9.51 -1.00
CA VAL A 122 -2.86 -9.00 0.35
C VAL A 122 -3.88 -7.87 0.23
N ALA A 123 -5.10 -8.13 0.68
CA ALA A 123 -6.13 -7.10 0.70
C ALA A 123 -5.79 -5.99 1.68
N HIS A 124 -6.19 -4.76 1.37
CA HIS A 124 -6.01 -3.63 2.26
C HIS A 124 -7.10 -2.56 2.11
N LYS A 125 -7.41 -1.91 3.23
CA LYS A 125 -8.44 -0.88 3.34
C LYS A 125 -8.01 0.21 4.31
N THR A 126 -7.98 1.45 3.85
CA THR A 126 -7.72 2.63 4.68
C THR A 126 -9.03 3.25 5.14
N PHE A 127 -9.13 3.57 6.43
CA PHE A 127 -10.29 4.23 7.03
C PHE A 127 -9.89 5.09 8.24
N ASP A 128 -10.84 5.85 8.76
CA ASP A 128 -10.65 6.79 9.88
C ASP A 128 -9.50 7.79 9.65
N ALA A 129 -9.33 8.26 8.40
CA ALA A 129 -8.32 9.24 8.04
C ALA A 129 -8.43 10.53 8.86
N GLN A 130 -7.29 11.00 9.38
CA GLN A 130 -7.17 12.25 10.13
C GLN A 130 -6.04 13.15 9.60
N PRO A 131 -6.28 14.47 9.48
CA PRO A 131 -7.57 15.13 9.66
C PRO A 131 -8.57 14.69 8.56
N ALA A 132 -9.85 14.67 8.91
CA ALA A 132 -10.91 14.29 7.99
C ALA A 132 -10.89 15.15 6.71
N ALA A 133 -10.95 14.49 5.56
CA ALA A 133 -10.97 15.10 4.25
C ALA A 133 -11.69 14.17 3.26
N GLU A 134 -12.03 14.69 2.08
CA GLU A 134 -12.59 13.85 1.00
C GLU A 134 -11.50 13.10 0.25
N PHE A 135 -11.80 11.87 -0.17
CA PHE A 135 -10.93 11.08 -1.02
C PHE A 135 -10.61 11.84 -2.32
N LYS A 136 -9.33 11.91 -2.70
CA LYS A 136 -8.91 12.66 -3.89
C LYS A 136 -7.56 12.20 -4.43
N LEU A 137 -7.46 11.97 -5.73
CA LEU A 137 -6.18 11.89 -6.43
C LEU A 137 -5.55 13.30 -6.47
N LEU A 138 -4.39 13.47 -5.83
CA LEU A 138 -3.68 14.75 -5.76
C LEU A 138 -2.72 14.94 -6.95
N THR A 139 -2.15 13.85 -7.46
CA THR A 139 -1.32 13.88 -8.68
C THR A 139 -2.18 14.04 -9.94
N PRO A 140 -1.66 14.63 -11.02
CA PRO A 140 -2.27 14.50 -12.34
C PRO A 140 -2.32 13.03 -12.78
N GLY A 141 -3.20 12.72 -13.73
CA GLY A 141 -3.35 11.37 -14.30
C GLY A 141 -4.59 10.67 -13.77
N ASP A 142 -4.57 9.34 -13.85
CA ASP A 142 -5.66 8.43 -13.53
C ASP A 142 -5.33 7.46 -12.38
N GLY A 143 -4.13 7.59 -11.80
CA GLY A 143 -3.62 6.68 -10.78
C GLY A 143 -2.73 5.56 -11.32
N HIS A 144 -2.62 5.37 -12.63
CA HIS A 144 -1.69 4.39 -13.21
C HIS A 144 -0.35 5.02 -13.63
N ASN A 145 -0.34 6.35 -13.81
CA ASN A 145 0.87 7.11 -14.05
C ASN A 145 0.71 8.57 -13.64
N ILE A 146 1.85 9.24 -13.47
CA ILE A 146 1.92 10.69 -13.30
C ILE A 146 2.44 11.30 -14.61
N PRO A 147 1.60 11.97 -15.42
CA PRO A 147 2.00 12.54 -16.69
C PRO A 147 2.75 13.87 -16.49
N ALA A 148 4.02 13.78 -16.07
CA ALA A 148 4.92 14.91 -15.90
C ALA A 148 6.28 14.65 -16.54
N LYS A 149 6.89 15.71 -17.12
CA LYS A 149 8.27 15.63 -17.65
C LYS A 149 9.30 15.39 -16.55
N ASP A 150 9.06 15.96 -15.39
CA ASP A 150 9.85 15.80 -14.17
C ASP A 150 8.87 15.50 -13.04
N VAL A 151 8.66 14.21 -12.77
CA VAL A 151 7.73 13.74 -11.74
C VAL A 151 8.20 14.21 -10.37
N ARG A 152 9.50 14.08 -10.07
CA ARG A 152 10.10 14.48 -8.79
C ARG A 152 9.78 15.94 -8.45
N SER A 153 10.05 16.86 -9.37
CA SER A 153 9.76 18.29 -9.19
C SER A 153 8.27 18.61 -9.11
N ALA A 154 7.42 17.81 -9.77
CA ALA A 154 5.96 17.96 -9.67
C ALA A 154 5.46 17.54 -8.27
N LEU A 155 5.99 16.44 -7.74
CA LEU A 155 5.66 15.94 -6.40
C LEU A 155 6.16 16.87 -5.30
N GLU A 156 7.36 17.43 -5.43
CA GLU A 156 7.92 18.39 -4.45
C GLU A 156 7.04 19.64 -4.26
N LYS A 157 6.34 20.07 -5.31
CA LYS A 157 5.47 21.26 -5.30
C LYS A 157 4.05 20.96 -4.83
N LEU A 158 3.72 19.69 -4.63
CA LEU A 158 2.38 19.28 -4.26
C LEU A 158 2.09 19.69 -2.81
N GLN A 159 0.96 20.38 -2.61
CA GLN A 159 0.48 20.67 -1.26
C GLN A 159 -0.28 19.48 -0.72
N LEU A 160 0.14 18.97 0.43
CA LEU A 160 -0.50 17.86 1.11
C LEU A 160 -1.43 18.37 2.20
N ASP A 161 -2.61 17.76 2.29
CA ASP A 161 -3.58 17.97 3.36
C ASP A 161 -4.33 16.66 3.63
N GLY A 162 -4.82 16.47 4.86
CA GLY A 162 -5.45 15.19 5.26
C GLY A 162 -4.44 14.05 5.46
N PHE A 163 -4.95 12.83 5.45
CA PHE A 163 -4.13 11.63 5.34
C PHE A 163 -3.79 11.38 3.88
N THR A 164 -2.51 11.45 3.52
CA THR A 164 -2.06 11.21 2.15
C THR A 164 -1.04 10.10 2.08
N MET A 165 -1.13 9.29 1.03
CA MET A 165 -0.13 8.28 0.73
C MET A 165 0.36 8.41 -0.71
N ILE A 166 1.58 7.95 -0.94
CA ILE A 166 2.18 7.75 -2.26
C ILE A 166 2.25 6.25 -2.53
N GLY A 167 1.85 5.84 -3.72
CA GLY A 167 1.89 4.45 -4.15
C GLY A 167 2.88 4.22 -5.27
N ALA A 168 3.63 3.12 -5.17
CA ALA A 168 4.57 2.66 -6.16
C ALA A 168 4.49 1.15 -6.36
N TYR A 169 4.83 0.72 -7.57
CA TYR A 169 4.74 -0.67 -7.98
C TYR A 169 6.03 -1.06 -8.70
N PRO A 170 6.49 -2.32 -8.63
CA PRO A 170 7.68 -2.76 -9.34
C PRO A 170 7.57 -2.47 -10.84
N GLU A 171 8.68 -2.11 -11.49
CA GLU A 171 8.71 -1.90 -12.93
C GLU A 171 8.12 -3.09 -13.70
N GLY A 172 7.26 -2.81 -14.68
CA GLY A 172 6.52 -3.82 -15.43
C GLY A 172 5.28 -4.38 -14.72
N GLY A 173 5.09 -4.07 -13.43
CA GLY A 173 3.86 -4.37 -12.69
C GLY A 173 2.71 -3.45 -13.12
N ALA A 174 1.54 -4.06 -13.36
CA ALA A 174 0.28 -3.35 -13.52
C ALA A 174 -0.67 -3.82 -12.43
N TRP A 175 -1.22 -2.88 -11.68
CA TRP A 175 -2.21 -3.18 -10.66
C TRP A 175 -3.62 -3.23 -11.26
N ASP A 176 -4.40 -4.18 -10.78
CA ASP A 176 -5.83 -4.36 -10.95
C ASP A 176 -6.55 -3.98 -9.64
N PHE A 177 -7.88 -3.99 -9.60
CA PHE A 177 -8.63 -3.65 -8.38
C PHE A 177 -9.66 -4.74 -8.10
N ALA A 178 -9.28 -5.72 -7.29
CA ALA A 178 -10.09 -6.87 -6.94
C ALA A 178 -10.61 -6.73 -5.50
N GLU A 179 -11.92 -6.80 -5.29
CA GLU A 179 -12.58 -6.56 -4.00
C GLU A 179 -12.83 -7.86 -3.21
N GLY A 180 -12.83 -9.01 -3.88
CA GLY A 180 -13.00 -10.31 -3.26
C GLY A 180 -13.56 -11.37 -4.20
N GLY A 181 -12.93 -12.55 -4.22
CA GLY A 181 -13.39 -13.72 -4.97
C GLY A 181 -13.01 -13.75 -6.46
N GLU A 182 -12.46 -12.69 -7.04
CA GLU A 182 -12.03 -12.67 -8.44
C GLU A 182 -10.91 -13.67 -8.75
N SER A 183 -10.08 -13.98 -7.74
CA SER A 183 -9.01 -14.98 -7.82
C SER A 183 -9.43 -16.36 -7.28
N ALA A 184 -10.70 -16.58 -6.94
CA ALA A 184 -11.15 -17.83 -6.31
C ALA A 184 -10.82 -19.04 -7.20
N GLY A 185 -10.16 -20.05 -6.63
CA GLY A 185 -9.68 -21.23 -7.35
C GLY A 185 -8.37 -21.05 -8.12
N HIS A 186 -7.78 -19.84 -8.07
CA HIS A 186 -6.55 -19.46 -8.79
C HIS A 186 -5.60 -18.64 -7.89
N TYR A 187 -5.63 -18.86 -6.57
CA TYR A 187 -4.75 -18.13 -5.64
C TYR A 187 -3.27 -18.39 -5.90
N GLU A 188 -2.92 -19.56 -6.42
CA GLU A 188 -1.57 -19.91 -6.81
C GLU A 188 -1.00 -18.96 -7.86
N ASP A 189 -1.81 -18.43 -8.78
CA ASP A 189 -1.35 -17.47 -9.79
C ASP A 189 -0.92 -16.16 -9.11
N VAL A 190 -1.67 -15.72 -8.11
CA VAL A 190 -1.36 -14.53 -7.29
C VAL A 190 -0.12 -14.77 -6.43
N TRP A 191 0.01 -15.95 -5.82
CA TRP A 191 1.16 -16.30 -4.98
C TRP A 191 2.46 -16.45 -5.76
N ASN A 192 2.38 -16.76 -7.05
CA ASN A 192 3.52 -16.92 -7.94
C ASN A 192 4.00 -15.62 -8.59
N VAL A 193 3.37 -14.47 -8.30
CA VAL A 193 3.90 -13.16 -8.73
C VAL A 193 5.34 -12.99 -8.25
N ALA A 194 6.25 -12.70 -9.18
CA ALA A 194 7.68 -12.69 -8.92
C ALA A 194 8.05 -11.59 -7.92
N ALA A 195 8.85 -11.95 -6.91
CA ALA A 195 9.38 -10.97 -5.97
C ALA A 195 10.28 -9.95 -6.70
N PRO A 196 10.21 -8.66 -6.36
CA PRO A 196 11.09 -7.64 -6.94
C PRO A 196 12.55 -7.88 -6.54
N GLU A 197 13.49 -7.48 -7.40
CA GLU A 197 14.93 -7.67 -7.15
C GLU A 197 15.46 -6.85 -5.96
N LYS A 198 14.75 -5.77 -5.60
CA LYS A 198 15.10 -4.83 -4.55
C LYS A 198 13.87 -4.44 -3.74
N ASP A 199 14.08 -4.31 -2.44
CA ASP A 199 13.20 -3.57 -1.54
C ASP A 199 13.07 -2.11 -1.98
N PRO A 200 11.86 -1.51 -1.92
CA PRO A 200 11.63 -0.13 -2.35
C PRO A 200 12.42 0.91 -1.54
N VAL A 201 12.80 0.62 -0.29
CA VAL A 201 13.50 1.57 0.60
C VAL A 201 14.88 1.06 1.01
N LEU A 202 14.99 -0.24 1.30
CA LEU A 202 16.18 -0.88 1.85
C LEU A 202 17.06 -1.57 0.79
N ALA A 203 16.72 -1.42 -0.50
CA ALA A 203 17.45 -2.02 -1.61
C ALA A 203 17.67 -3.54 -1.43
N LYS A 204 18.91 -3.97 -1.16
CA LYS A 204 19.28 -5.39 -0.97
C LYS A 204 19.51 -5.79 0.49
N ALA A 205 19.15 -4.94 1.45
CA ALA A 205 19.33 -5.26 2.86
C ALA A 205 18.49 -6.50 3.26
N GLU A 206 19.04 -7.34 4.12
CA GLU A 206 18.37 -8.57 4.60
C GLU A 206 17.19 -8.26 5.52
N GLU A 207 17.16 -7.08 6.14
CA GLU A 207 16.05 -6.60 6.95
C GLU A 207 14.79 -6.29 6.11
N GLY A 208 14.95 -5.96 4.83
CA GLY A 208 13.85 -5.64 3.91
C GLY A 208 13.32 -6.84 3.13
N LEU A 209 12.52 -6.55 2.11
CA LEU A 209 11.89 -7.49 1.17
C LEU A 209 12.84 -8.62 0.76
N CYS A 210 14.06 -8.28 0.31
CA CYS A 210 15.00 -9.25 -0.22
C CYS A 210 15.40 -10.35 0.77
N GLY A 211 15.40 -10.07 2.08
CA GLY A 211 15.65 -11.08 3.11
C GLY A 211 14.37 -11.66 3.72
N GLN A 212 13.28 -10.90 3.75
CA GLN A 212 12.02 -11.33 4.38
C GLN A 212 11.08 -12.12 3.47
N TRP A 213 11.25 -12.08 2.15
CA TRP A 213 10.41 -12.81 1.16
C TRP A 213 11.11 -14.02 0.52
N LYS A 214 12.10 -14.59 1.21
CA LYS A 214 12.84 -15.79 0.79
C LYS A 214 12.08 -17.09 1.02
#